data_AF-A0A916Y5R4-F1
#
_entry.id   AF-A0A916Y5R4-F1
#
_cell.length_a   1.000
_cell.length_b   1.000
_cell.length_c   1.000
_cell.angle_alpha   90.00
_cell.angle_beta   90.00
_cell.angle_gamma   90.00
#
_symmetry.space_group_name_H-M   'P 1'
#
loop_
_entity.id
_entity.type
_entity.pdbx_description
1 polymer ?
#
loop_
_entity_poly.entity_id
_entity_poly.type
_entity_poly.pdbx_seq_one_letter_code
_entity_poly.pdbx_strand_id
1 'polypeptide(L)'
;MGVVIAALIVVPLVVTIFRLFFLEGGFNAAAFVRIWEKPWLGKVLIDTAILISLSTAGAVTVATFFAWVTERTNARMGWLSDSLPVLPLFVPPMASAVGWVMLATPGPGILNVVIRDAMSAVGITPPVEGPLDIYTWPGMVFLYVVTLVPFCYLPISAALRNANPALEEASRVNGSGVVRTYLRVTLPAIRPSMLSGVLLALAAGFAVYSIPVLMGNQAGIDVLTVRIVQLTTAEYPPDLSGALVLGLVVVAVIGSAWLLERRTSRRARHATIEGKFSGGNKLVLGVWKWPARLIMLIYMALMVMLPILALVVVSFQSYWSGAITAENFTLSNWQKIFEPGSTTQESLANSLTLGVLTATIGVLACAVIAFVTQRARRTFIGRFIDGSMKVPAAISHVVIAVALLAALAAPPVGLQGTVLLILIAYLIIFMPQASISANDALSQVGPVLSEASYMSRAGTWRTFRKIVGPLMRPGLIAGWILVFVLSAGELTASVMLGSPRSPVVGFVMMDLKDGGTYGQLAAMGALVSIVTSTLGISILLLGRRRRRRQRSALAHGMKKPTTRTIAISRVPKASRLTRSQMK
;
A
#
# COMPACT_ATOMS: atom_id res chain seq x y z
N MET A 1 13.54 19.06 14.02
CA MET A 1 12.38 18.26 13.58
C MET A 1 12.79 17.02 12.77
N GLY A 2 13.38 17.14 11.57
CA GLY A 2 13.76 15.95 10.76
C GLY A 2 14.72 14.98 11.45
N VAL A 3 15.69 15.49 12.21
CA VAL A 3 16.59 14.66 13.05
C VAL A 3 15.83 13.97 14.18
N VAL A 4 14.86 14.65 14.81
CA VAL A 4 14.05 14.08 15.91
C VAL A 4 13.19 12.94 15.38
N ILE A 5 12.59 13.10 14.20
CA ILE A 5 11.77 12.03 13.60
C ILE A 5 12.64 10.88 13.12
N ALA A 6 13.81 11.16 12.54
CA ALA A 6 14.79 10.13 12.22
C ALA A 6 15.23 9.36 13.50
N ALA A 7 15.43 10.07 14.61
CA ALA A 7 15.76 9.46 15.90
C ALA A 7 14.59 8.60 16.45
N LEU A 8 13.34 9.07 16.35
CA LEU A 8 12.15 8.31 16.77
C LEU A 8 12.03 6.96 16.04
N ILE A 9 12.57 6.86 14.83
CA ILE A 9 12.55 5.62 14.03
C ILE A 9 13.78 4.77 14.32
N VAL A 10 14.97 5.37 14.24
CA VAL A 10 16.24 4.64 14.30
C VAL A 10 16.54 4.20 15.73
N VAL A 11 16.21 5.01 16.75
CA VAL A 11 16.54 4.70 18.14
C VAL A 11 15.82 3.45 18.63
N PRO A 12 14.49 3.28 18.51
CA PRO A 12 13.83 2.05 18.98
C PRO A 12 14.36 0.80 18.27
N LEU A 13 14.66 0.89 16.97
CA LEU A 13 15.23 -0.23 16.21
C LEU A 13 16.64 -0.57 16.68
N VAL A 14 17.52 0.43 16.80
CA VAL A 14 18.92 0.23 17.25
C VAL A 14 18.96 -0.23 18.70
N VAL A 15 18.19 0.38 19.60
CA VAL A 15 18.10 -0.02 21.01
C VAL A 15 17.59 -1.44 21.13
N THR A 16 16.59 -1.83 20.35
CA THR A 16 16.05 -3.18 20.37
C THR A 16 17.06 -4.20 19.86
N ILE A 17 17.74 -3.92 18.74
CA ILE A 17 18.82 -4.79 18.23
C ILE A 17 19.96 -4.88 19.25
N PHE A 18 20.32 -3.76 19.87
CA PHE A 18 21.37 -3.73 20.88
C PHE A 18 20.98 -4.55 22.12
N ARG A 19 19.77 -4.36 22.66
CA ARG A 19 19.24 -5.15 23.79
C ARG A 19 19.13 -6.64 23.48
N LEU A 20 18.92 -7.01 22.22
CA LEU A 20 18.89 -8.42 21.81
C LEU A 20 20.25 -9.10 22.00
N PHE A 21 21.35 -8.41 21.68
CA PHE A 21 22.71 -8.94 21.79
C PHE A 21 23.39 -8.62 23.11
N PHE A 22 22.93 -7.61 23.86
CA PHE A 22 23.56 -7.14 25.08
C PHE A 22 22.54 -7.07 26.22
N LEU A 23 22.31 -8.22 26.87
CA LEU A 23 21.58 -8.33 28.13
C LEU A 23 22.58 -8.31 29.28
N GLU A 24 22.34 -7.47 30.29
CA GLU A 24 23.11 -7.42 31.55
C GLU A 24 24.62 -7.14 31.41
N GLY A 25 25.03 -6.48 30.32
CA GLY A 25 26.43 -6.04 30.12
C GLY A 25 27.33 -7.04 29.40
N GLY A 26 26.82 -8.20 28.96
CA GLY A 26 27.55 -9.19 28.16
C GLY A 26 26.91 -9.49 26.80
N PHE A 27 27.69 -10.01 25.86
CA PHE A 27 27.15 -10.52 24.59
C PHE A 27 26.34 -11.80 24.84
N ASN A 28 25.07 -11.79 24.45
CA ASN A 28 24.13 -12.88 24.67
C ASN A 28 23.52 -13.36 23.34
N ALA A 29 23.85 -14.59 22.93
CA ALA A 29 23.29 -15.25 21.75
C ALA A 29 22.23 -16.32 22.11
N ALA A 30 21.84 -16.44 23.39
CA ALA A 30 20.94 -17.48 23.87
C ALA A 30 19.56 -17.43 23.18
N ALA A 31 19.05 -16.24 22.88
CA ALA A 31 17.79 -16.10 22.13
C ALA A 31 17.89 -16.69 20.71
N PHE A 32 19.04 -16.54 20.04
CA PHE A 32 19.28 -17.14 18.73
C PHE A 32 19.33 -18.66 18.82
N VAL A 33 20.12 -19.19 19.75
CA VAL A 33 20.24 -20.64 19.97
C VAL A 33 18.87 -21.25 20.30
N ARG A 34 18.15 -20.67 21.26
CA ARG A 34 16.82 -21.13 21.68
C ARG A 34 15.83 -21.18 20.52
N ILE A 35 15.83 -20.17 19.63
CA ILE A 35 14.95 -20.16 18.46
C ILE A 35 15.39 -21.18 17.42
N TRP A 36 16.70 -21.33 17.20
CA TRP A 36 17.25 -22.28 16.23
C TRP A 36 17.00 -23.74 16.60
N GLU A 37 16.90 -24.02 17.90
CA GLU A 37 16.56 -25.33 18.45
C GLU A 37 15.05 -25.65 18.38
N LYS A 38 14.20 -24.67 18.05
CA LYS A 38 12.75 -24.93 17.97
C LYS A 38 12.43 -25.87 16.80
N PRO A 39 11.71 -26.99 17.03
CA PRO A 39 11.46 -27.99 16.00
C PRO A 39 10.59 -27.46 14.84
N TRP A 40 9.74 -26.47 15.11
CA TRP A 40 8.87 -25.84 14.12
C TRP A 40 9.58 -24.82 13.23
N LEU A 41 10.81 -24.39 13.54
CA LEU A 41 11.47 -23.29 12.84
C LEU A 41 11.68 -23.60 11.35
N GLY A 42 12.18 -24.81 11.03
CA GLY A 42 12.44 -25.21 9.65
C GLY A 42 11.18 -25.16 8.79
N LYS A 43 10.08 -25.72 9.29
CA LYS A 43 8.76 -25.68 8.63
C LYS A 43 8.31 -24.24 8.41
N VAL A 44 8.34 -23.40 9.45
CA VAL A 44 7.92 -21.99 9.36
C VAL A 44 8.70 -21.22 8.29
N LEU A 45 10.03 -21.41 8.23
CA LEU A 45 10.87 -20.73 7.24
C LEU A 45 10.57 -21.18 5.81
N ILE A 46 10.41 -22.49 5.60
CA ILE A 46 10.09 -23.06 4.29
C ILE A 46 8.70 -22.63 3.84
N ASP A 47 7.69 -22.77 4.70
CA ASP A 47 6.31 -22.43 4.39
C ASP A 47 6.19 -20.94 4.03
N THR A 48 6.84 -20.08 4.82
CA THR A 48 6.90 -18.63 4.55
C THR A 48 7.59 -18.32 3.23
N ALA A 49 8.72 -18.98 2.94
CA ALA A 49 9.46 -18.77 1.71
C ALA A 49 8.64 -19.20 0.48
N ILE A 50 7.99 -20.37 0.53
CA ILE A 50 7.12 -20.88 -0.54
C ILE A 50 5.93 -19.94 -0.74
N LEU A 51 5.21 -19.61 0.33
CA LEU A 51 4.03 -18.76 0.27
C LEU A 51 4.35 -17.39 -0.34
N ILE A 52 5.37 -16.70 0.17
CA ILE A 52 5.72 -15.35 -0.27
C ILE A 52 6.28 -15.37 -1.69
N SER A 53 7.12 -16.35 -2.05
CA SER A 53 7.71 -16.42 -3.40
C SER A 53 6.66 -16.74 -4.48
N LEU A 54 5.81 -17.75 -4.27
CA LEU A 54 4.74 -18.10 -5.19
C LEU A 54 3.75 -16.95 -5.34
N SER A 55 3.36 -16.33 -4.23
CA SER A 55 2.41 -15.23 -4.26
C SER A 55 2.97 -13.97 -4.91
N THR A 56 4.25 -13.68 -4.69
CA THR A 56 4.92 -12.54 -5.36
C THR A 56 5.04 -12.80 -6.86
N ALA A 57 5.40 -14.01 -7.28
CA ALA A 57 5.45 -14.39 -8.69
C ALA A 57 4.07 -14.27 -9.37
N GLY A 58 3.02 -14.75 -8.71
CA GLY A 58 1.64 -14.60 -9.18
C GLY A 58 1.22 -13.14 -9.25
N ALA A 59 1.50 -12.34 -8.22
CA ALA A 59 1.18 -10.93 -8.16
C ALA A 59 1.88 -10.12 -9.27
N VAL A 60 3.18 -10.35 -9.50
CA VAL A 60 3.93 -9.71 -10.59
C VAL A 60 3.35 -10.09 -11.95
N THR A 61 2.97 -11.36 -12.15
CA THR A 61 2.39 -11.83 -13.41
C THR A 61 1.07 -11.12 -13.71
N VAL A 62 0.15 -11.12 -12.76
CA VAL A 62 -1.16 -10.45 -12.89
C VAL A 62 -0.99 -8.93 -13.05
N ALA A 63 -0.14 -8.32 -12.23
CA ALA A 63 0.12 -6.88 -12.28
C ALA A 63 0.74 -6.44 -13.61
N THR A 64 1.71 -7.20 -14.14
CA THR A 64 2.36 -6.91 -15.42
C THR A 64 1.37 -7.02 -16.57
N PHE A 65 0.54 -8.07 -16.56
CA PHE A 65 -0.54 -8.23 -17.54
C PHE A 65 -1.50 -7.04 -17.53
N PHE A 66 -2.03 -6.65 -16.36
CA PHE A 66 -2.94 -5.51 -16.27
C PHE A 66 -2.30 -4.18 -16.61
N ALA A 67 -1.04 -3.96 -16.22
CA ALA A 67 -0.31 -2.75 -16.55
C ALA A 67 -0.08 -2.66 -18.07
N TRP A 68 0.27 -3.76 -18.72
CA TRP A 68 0.41 -3.82 -20.17
C TRP A 68 -0.92 -3.55 -20.89
N VAL A 69 -2.00 -4.22 -20.48
CA VAL A 69 -3.35 -3.99 -21.03
C VAL A 69 -3.75 -2.52 -20.89
N THR A 70 -3.49 -1.89 -19.75
CA THR A 70 -3.92 -0.52 -19.47
C THR A 70 -3.08 0.55 -20.19
N GLU A 71 -1.76 0.35 -20.28
CA GLU A 71 -0.84 1.38 -20.77
C GLU A 71 -0.46 1.21 -22.24
N ARG A 72 -0.41 -0.02 -22.77
CA ARG A 72 0.05 -0.30 -24.13
C ARG A 72 -1.07 -0.58 -25.12
N THR A 73 -2.29 -0.84 -24.67
CA THR A 73 -3.41 -1.24 -25.54
C THR A 73 -4.59 -0.26 -25.51
N ASN A 74 -5.52 -0.41 -26.46
CA ASN A 74 -6.78 0.33 -26.48
C ASN A 74 -7.88 -0.23 -25.53
N ALA A 75 -7.58 -1.24 -24.71
CA ALA A 75 -8.54 -1.81 -23.74
C ALA A 75 -8.83 -0.90 -22.53
N ARG A 76 -8.08 0.18 -22.34
CA ARG A 76 -8.28 1.15 -21.24
C ARG A 76 -9.74 1.61 -21.11
N MET A 77 -10.27 1.59 -19.89
CA MET A 77 -11.65 1.97 -19.53
C MET A 77 -11.72 3.35 -18.87
N GLY A 78 -10.90 4.28 -19.36
CA GLY A 78 -10.79 5.62 -18.79
C GLY A 78 -10.38 5.60 -17.32
N TRP A 79 -11.25 6.11 -16.46
CA TRP A 79 -10.98 6.27 -15.03
C TRP A 79 -10.89 4.95 -14.27
N LEU A 80 -11.60 3.91 -14.74
CA LEU A 80 -11.64 2.61 -14.08
C LEU A 80 -10.23 2.01 -14.07
N SER A 81 -9.54 2.01 -15.22
CA SER A 81 -8.18 1.49 -15.33
C SER A 81 -7.15 2.26 -14.50
N ASP A 82 -7.37 3.55 -14.23
CA ASP A 82 -6.49 4.32 -13.34
C ASP A 82 -6.75 4.04 -11.84
N SER A 83 -7.95 3.56 -11.47
CA SER A 83 -8.30 3.23 -10.08
C SER A 83 -8.24 1.75 -9.75
N LEU A 84 -8.43 0.87 -10.73
CA LEU A 84 -8.50 -0.60 -10.59
C LEU A 84 -7.41 -1.20 -9.69
N PRO A 85 -6.13 -0.82 -9.82
CA PRO A 85 -5.06 -1.36 -8.99
C PRO A 85 -5.03 -0.80 -7.57
N VAL A 86 -5.64 0.36 -7.33
CA VAL A 86 -5.64 1.03 -6.02
C VAL A 86 -6.89 0.69 -5.23
N LEU A 87 -7.98 0.32 -5.90
CA LEU A 87 -9.26 0.01 -5.26
C LEU A 87 -9.18 -1.08 -4.17
N PRO A 88 -8.43 -2.19 -4.37
CA PRO A 88 -8.28 -3.20 -3.32
C PRO A 88 -7.66 -2.66 -2.02
N LEU A 89 -6.86 -1.59 -2.09
CA LEU A 89 -6.25 -0.98 -0.90
C LEU A 89 -7.27 -0.26 -0.01
N PHE A 90 -8.48 0.02 -0.51
CA PHE A 90 -9.54 0.64 0.30
C PHE A 90 -10.29 -0.35 1.19
N VAL A 91 -10.21 -1.64 0.85
CA VAL A 91 -10.79 -2.71 1.66
C VAL A 91 -9.73 -3.14 2.68
N PRO A 92 -10.02 -3.07 3.99
CA PRO A 92 -9.09 -3.53 5.01
C PRO A 92 -8.68 -4.99 4.74
N PRO A 93 -7.38 -5.36 4.80
CA PRO A 93 -6.92 -6.71 4.51
C PRO A 93 -7.59 -7.79 5.39
N MET A 94 -7.92 -7.45 6.64
CA MET A 94 -8.67 -8.33 7.53
C MET A 94 -10.08 -8.61 7.02
N ALA A 95 -10.82 -7.55 6.70
CA ALA A 95 -12.18 -7.69 6.21
C ALA A 95 -12.22 -8.45 4.88
N SER A 96 -11.29 -8.18 3.96
CA SER A 96 -11.17 -8.96 2.71
C SER A 96 -10.93 -10.45 2.98
N ALA A 97 -10.01 -10.79 3.89
CA ALA A 97 -9.72 -12.18 4.24
C ALA A 97 -10.92 -12.88 4.90
N VAL A 98 -11.61 -12.23 5.84
CA VAL A 98 -12.84 -12.76 6.46
C VAL A 98 -13.94 -12.95 5.42
N GLY A 99 -14.13 -11.99 4.51
CA GLY A 99 -15.11 -12.10 3.44
C GLY A 99 -14.84 -13.31 2.53
N TRP A 100 -13.57 -13.57 2.21
CA TRP A 100 -13.18 -14.77 1.45
C TRP A 100 -13.36 -16.07 2.21
N VAL A 101 -13.08 -16.08 3.52
CA VAL A 101 -13.42 -17.22 4.39
C VAL A 101 -14.92 -17.50 4.35
N MET A 102 -15.75 -16.45 4.42
CA MET A 102 -17.21 -16.57 4.35
C MET A 102 -17.73 -17.06 2.98
N LEU A 103 -17.00 -16.75 1.92
CA LEU A 103 -17.33 -17.17 0.56
C LEU A 103 -16.95 -18.63 0.27
N ALA A 104 -15.74 -19.03 0.67
CA ALA A 104 -15.08 -20.21 0.12
C ALA A 104 -14.65 -21.23 1.19
N THR A 105 -15.15 -21.12 2.43
CA THR A 105 -14.99 -22.20 3.41
C THR A 105 -15.70 -23.49 2.94
N PRO A 106 -15.13 -24.68 3.17
CA PRO A 106 -15.81 -25.96 2.94
C PRO A 106 -17.08 -26.08 3.76
N GLY A 107 -18.20 -26.41 3.12
CA GLY A 107 -19.51 -26.55 3.76
C GLY A 107 -20.34 -25.26 3.66
N PRO A 108 -20.30 -24.33 4.65
CA PRO A 108 -21.17 -23.15 4.70
C PRO A 108 -20.66 -21.96 3.87
N GLY A 109 -19.62 -22.12 3.05
CA GLY A 109 -19.17 -21.07 2.15
C GLY A 109 -20.26 -20.69 1.15
N ILE A 110 -20.56 -19.40 1.02
CA ILE A 110 -21.64 -18.91 0.14
C ILE A 110 -21.42 -19.38 -1.31
N LEU A 111 -20.17 -19.35 -1.81
CA LEU A 111 -19.87 -19.84 -3.16
C LEU A 111 -20.06 -21.34 -3.27
N ASN A 112 -19.69 -22.11 -2.24
CA ASN A 112 -19.92 -23.54 -2.23
C ASN A 112 -21.41 -23.86 -2.32
N VAL A 113 -22.25 -23.17 -1.54
CA VAL A 113 -23.71 -23.32 -1.59
C VAL A 113 -24.25 -23.00 -2.99
N VAL A 114 -23.89 -21.85 -3.55
CA VAL A 114 -24.33 -21.44 -4.89
C VAL A 114 -23.90 -22.45 -5.97
N ILE A 115 -22.67 -22.96 -5.89
CA ILE A 115 -22.19 -23.96 -6.85
C ILE A 115 -22.92 -25.30 -6.66
N ARG A 116 -23.19 -25.72 -5.42
CA ARG A 116 -23.98 -26.93 -5.15
C ARG A 116 -25.41 -26.81 -5.69
N ASP A 117 -26.06 -25.68 -5.49
CA ASP A 117 -27.41 -25.41 -5.99
C ASP A 117 -27.44 -25.39 -7.53
N ALA A 118 -26.39 -24.84 -8.16
CA ALA A 118 -26.25 -24.88 -9.61
C ALA A 118 -25.98 -26.30 -10.13
N MET A 119 -25.16 -27.09 -9.43
CA MET A 119 -24.89 -28.49 -9.80
C MET A 119 -26.14 -29.36 -9.66
N SER A 120 -26.88 -29.21 -8.56
CA SER A 120 -28.11 -29.97 -8.31
C SER A 120 -29.20 -29.62 -9.32
N ALA A 121 -29.30 -28.35 -9.75
CA ALA A 121 -30.21 -27.92 -10.82
C ALA A 121 -29.91 -28.59 -12.18
N VAL A 122 -28.68 -29.03 -12.41
CA VAL A 122 -28.24 -29.74 -13.63
C VAL A 122 -28.22 -31.28 -13.40
N GLY A 123 -28.69 -31.76 -12.25
CA GLY A 123 -28.78 -33.19 -11.92
C GLY A 123 -27.46 -33.83 -11.46
N ILE A 124 -26.44 -33.03 -11.18
CA ILE A 124 -25.15 -33.50 -10.64
C ILE A 124 -25.25 -33.49 -9.12
N THR A 125 -25.02 -34.63 -8.45
CA THR A 125 -24.98 -34.71 -6.98
C THR A 125 -23.68 -34.10 -6.46
N PRO A 126 -23.71 -32.92 -5.83
CA PRO A 126 -22.49 -32.28 -5.41
C PRO A 126 -22.00 -32.83 -4.05
N PRO A 127 -20.69 -32.80 -3.76
CA PRO A 127 -20.18 -33.11 -2.44
C PRO A 127 -20.72 -32.12 -1.40
N VAL A 128 -20.95 -32.59 -0.16
CA VAL A 128 -21.53 -31.78 0.94
C VAL A 128 -20.67 -30.55 1.24
N GLU A 129 -19.35 -30.69 1.23
CA GLU A 129 -18.40 -29.60 1.47
C GLU A 129 -18.35 -28.58 0.32
N GLY A 130 -18.80 -28.97 -0.88
CA GLY A 130 -18.61 -28.19 -2.10
C GLY A 130 -17.19 -28.29 -2.67
N PRO A 131 -16.95 -27.76 -3.87
CA PRO A 131 -15.67 -27.93 -4.58
C PRO A 131 -14.57 -26.93 -4.16
N LEU A 132 -14.90 -25.89 -3.38
CA LEU A 132 -13.94 -24.87 -2.98
C LEU A 132 -13.51 -25.07 -1.53
N ASP A 133 -12.20 -25.02 -1.29
CA ASP A 133 -11.62 -24.97 0.05
C ASP A 133 -10.56 -23.87 0.12
N ILE A 134 -10.89 -22.82 0.87
CA ILE A 134 -9.99 -21.68 1.10
C ILE A 134 -8.86 -22.01 2.08
N TYR A 135 -9.02 -23.03 2.93
CA TYR A 135 -8.04 -23.48 3.92
C TYR A 135 -7.00 -24.42 3.29
N THR A 136 -6.47 -24.03 2.14
CA THR A 136 -5.49 -24.80 1.38
C THR A 136 -4.35 -23.91 0.90
N TRP A 137 -3.25 -24.54 0.46
CA TRP A 137 -2.14 -23.84 -0.19
C TRP A 137 -2.59 -22.94 -1.36
N PRO A 138 -3.38 -23.43 -2.34
CA PRO A 138 -3.91 -22.56 -3.40
C PRO A 138 -4.80 -21.43 -2.88
N GLY A 139 -5.65 -21.70 -1.90
CA GLY A 139 -6.53 -20.67 -1.30
C GLY A 139 -5.74 -19.54 -0.65
N MET A 140 -4.73 -19.88 0.15
CA MET A 140 -3.88 -18.89 0.80
C MET A 140 -3.01 -18.12 -0.21
N VAL A 141 -2.38 -18.81 -1.17
CA VAL A 141 -1.59 -18.17 -2.23
C VAL A 141 -2.47 -17.24 -3.06
N PHE A 142 -3.70 -17.63 -3.39
CA PHE A 142 -4.64 -16.78 -4.11
C PHE A 142 -4.90 -15.46 -3.37
N LEU A 143 -5.22 -15.50 -2.09
CA LEU A 143 -5.48 -14.28 -1.31
C LEU A 143 -4.24 -13.39 -1.21
N TYR A 144 -3.06 -13.99 -1.03
CA TYR A 144 -1.80 -13.26 -1.04
C TYR A 144 -1.54 -12.61 -2.39
N VAL A 145 -1.61 -13.36 -3.50
CA VAL A 145 -1.41 -12.85 -4.86
C VAL A 145 -2.22 -11.60 -5.03
N VAL A 146 -3.51 -11.67 -4.70
CA VAL A 146 -4.36 -10.55 -5.05
C VAL A 146 -4.19 -9.35 -4.14
N THR A 147 -3.88 -9.57 -2.86
CA THR A 147 -3.44 -8.51 -1.94
C THR A 147 -2.16 -7.82 -2.42
N LEU A 148 -1.25 -8.54 -3.08
CA LEU A 148 0.06 -8.03 -3.51
C LEU A 148 0.08 -7.38 -4.90
N VAL A 149 -0.91 -7.63 -5.75
CA VAL A 149 -1.01 -7.05 -7.11
C VAL A 149 -0.87 -5.52 -7.14
N PRO A 150 -1.54 -4.74 -6.27
CA PRO A 150 -1.40 -3.27 -6.24
C PRO A 150 0.05 -2.79 -6.11
N PHE A 151 0.83 -3.44 -5.24
CA PHE A 151 2.22 -3.08 -4.95
C PHE A 151 3.15 -3.36 -6.14
N CYS A 152 2.87 -4.41 -6.91
CA CYS A 152 3.57 -4.71 -8.15
C CYS A 152 3.14 -3.78 -9.29
N TYR A 153 1.84 -3.50 -9.41
CA TYR A 153 1.28 -2.78 -10.54
C TYR A 153 1.82 -1.35 -10.65
N LEU A 154 1.89 -0.63 -9.54
CA LEU A 154 2.24 0.80 -9.53
C LEU A 154 3.61 1.09 -10.20
N PRO A 155 4.73 0.48 -9.78
CA PRO A 155 6.02 0.71 -10.44
C PRO A 155 6.05 0.20 -11.89
N ILE A 156 5.41 -0.94 -12.18
CA ILE A 156 5.39 -1.54 -13.53
C ILE A 156 4.62 -0.66 -14.52
N SER A 157 3.43 -0.15 -14.12
CA SER A 157 2.63 0.76 -14.94
C SER A 157 3.35 2.08 -15.19
N ALA A 158 4.02 2.64 -14.17
CA ALA A 158 4.83 3.85 -14.33
C ALA A 158 5.97 3.65 -15.35
N ALA A 159 6.66 2.50 -15.31
CA ALA A 159 7.70 2.16 -16.26
C ALA A 159 7.16 2.00 -17.68
N LEU A 160 6.05 1.28 -17.86
CA LEU A 160 5.39 1.12 -19.15
C LEU A 160 4.92 2.45 -19.74
N ARG A 161 4.43 3.39 -18.92
CA ARG A 161 4.04 4.74 -19.37
C ARG A 161 5.22 5.53 -19.92
N ASN A 162 6.42 5.33 -19.35
CA ASN A 162 7.63 6.07 -19.71
C ASN A 162 8.49 5.37 -20.77
N ALA A 163 8.30 4.08 -21.00
CA ALA A 163 9.10 3.30 -21.95
C ALA A 163 8.80 3.68 -23.41
N ASN A 164 9.88 3.90 -24.19
CA ASN A 164 9.81 4.37 -25.58
C ASN A 164 9.01 3.40 -26.48
N PRO A 165 7.85 3.82 -27.02
CA PRO A 165 7.05 3.00 -27.93
C PRO A 165 7.73 2.66 -29.26
N ALA A 166 8.69 3.48 -29.71
CA ALA A 166 9.39 3.27 -30.98
C ALA A 166 10.16 1.95 -31.02
N LEU A 167 10.64 1.45 -29.87
CA LEU A 167 11.30 0.15 -29.79
C LEU A 167 10.32 -1.00 -30.09
N GLU A 168 9.07 -0.86 -29.64
CA GLU A 168 8.02 -1.84 -29.91
C GLU A 168 7.56 -1.78 -31.37
N GLU A 169 7.50 -0.58 -31.96
CA GLU A 169 7.19 -0.39 -33.38
C GLU A 169 8.29 -0.93 -34.29
N ALA A 170 9.56 -0.61 -34.01
CA ALA A 170 10.71 -1.13 -34.75
C ALA A 170 10.77 -2.67 -34.73
N SER A 171 10.47 -3.27 -33.59
CA SER A 171 10.36 -4.73 -33.47
C SER A 171 9.27 -5.30 -34.39
N ARG A 172 8.10 -4.64 -34.48
CA ARG A 172 7.00 -5.07 -35.34
C ARG A 172 7.29 -4.87 -36.83
N VAL A 173 7.93 -3.77 -37.21
CA VAL A 173 8.39 -3.51 -38.59
C VAL A 173 9.40 -4.56 -39.02
N ASN A 174 10.27 -5.01 -38.11
CA ASN A 174 11.21 -6.12 -38.34
C ASN A 174 10.56 -7.53 -38.27
N GLY A 175 9.24 -7.64 -38.43
CA GLY A 175 8.52 -8.91 -38.52
C GLY A 175 8.23 -9.62 -37.20
N SER A 176 8.45 -8.98 -36.04
CA SER A 176 8.05 -9.59 -34.76
C SER A 176 6.56 -9.37 -34.48
N GLY A 177 5.84 -10.45 -34.15
CA GLY A 177 4.46 -10.36 -33.65
C GLY A 177 4.36 -9.76 -32.23
N VAL A 178 3.15 -9.41 -31.81
CA VAL A 178 2.87 -8.73 -30.53
C VAL A 178 3.46 -9.46 -29.32
N VAL A 179 3.31 -10.78 -29.24
CA VAL A 179 3.84 -11.59 -28.14
C VAL A 179 5.36 -11.57 -28.11
N ARG A 180 6.01 -11.68 -29.28
CA ARG A 180 7.48 -11.67 -29.39
C ARG A 180 8.05 -10.30 -29.03
N THR A 181 7.42 -9.22 -29.47
CA THR A 181 7.76 -7.84 -29.07
C THR A 181 7.59 -7.65 -27.57
N TYR A 182 6.49 -8.13 -26.99
CA TYR A 182 6.27 -8.05 -25.54
C TYR A 182 7.35 -8.77 -24.75
N LEU A 183 7.64 -10.04 -25.08
CA LEU A 183 8.60 -10.86 -24.35
C LEU A 183 10.07 -10.44 -24.55
N ARG A 184 10.45 -9.97 -25.74
CA ARG A 184 11.85 -9.66 -26.08
C ARG A 184 12.22 -8.18 -26.01
N VAL A 185 11.24 -7.28 -26.05
CA VAL A 185 11.49 -5.82 -26.05
C VAL A 185 10.87 -5.18 -24.81
N THR A 186 9.55 -5.32 -24.63
CA THR A 186 8.84 -4.62 -23.54
C THR A 186 9.23 -5.15 -22.15
N LEU A 187 9.18 -6.47 -21.92
CA LEU A 187 9.51 -7.05 -20.61
C LEU A 187 10.96 -6.79 -20.17
N PRO A 188 11.99 -7.01 -21.01
CA PRO A 188 13.37 -6.70 -20.63
C PRO A 188 13.58 -5.21 -20.34
N ALA A 189 12.91 -4.31 -21.07
CA ALA A 189 13.01 -2.87 -20.87
C ALA A 189 12.44 -2.42 -19.50
N ILE A 190 11.34 -3.04 -19.04
CA ILE A 190 10.72 -2.71 -17.74
C ILE A 190 11.22 -3.58 -16.58
N ARG A 191 12.09 -4.56 -16.83
CA ARG A 191 12.63 -5.48 -15.81
C ARG A 191 13.14 -4.79 -14.54
N PRO A 192 13.86 -3.65 -14.58
CA PRO A 192 14.30 -2.96 -13.36
C PRO A 192 13.13 -2.53 -12.48
N SER A 193 12.04 -2.05 -13.09
CA SER A 193 10.83 -1.63 -12.38
C SER A 193 9.99 -2.81 -11.91
N MET A 194 10.03 -3.95 -12.62
CA MET A 194 9.46 -5.20 -12.11
C MET A 194 10.19 -5.66 -10.85
N LEU A 195 11.53 -5.55 -10.79
CA LEU A 195 12.30 -5.88 -9.58
C LEU A 195 11.95 -4.95 -8.40
N SER A 196 11.72 -3.66 -8.66
CA SER A 196 11.18 -2.75 -7.64
C SER A 196 9.78 -3.19 -7.16
N GLY A 197 8.92 -3.63 -8.08
CA GLY A 197 7.61 -4.21 -7.74
C GLY A 197 7.71 -5.47 -6.90
N VAL A 198 8.65 -6.37 -7.22
CA VAL A 198 8.97 -7.56 -6.41
C VAL A 198 9.38 -7.16 -5.00
N LEU A 199 10.30 -6.19 -4.84
CA LEU A 199 10.72 -5.75 -3.52
C LEU A 199 9.54 -5.22 -2.69
N LEU A 200 8.68 -4.39 -3.30
CA LEU A 200 7.49 -3.85 -2.63
C LEU A 200 6.50 -4.96 -2.25
N ALA A 201 6.31 -5.96 -3.11
CA ALA A 201 5.44 -7.10 -2.82
C ALA A 201 6.01 -8.02 -1.74
N LEU A 202 7.33 -8.24 -1.70
CA LEU A 202 7.98 -8.97 -0.61
C LEU A 202 7.76 -8.25 0.72
N ALA A 203 8.05 -6.94 0.78
CA ALA A 203 7.85 -6.14 1.98
C ALA A 203 6.38 -6.15 2.45
N ALA A 204 5.44 -5.97 1.52
CA ALA A 204 4.01 -6.06 1.82
C ALA A 204 3.59 -7.47 2.25
N GLY A 205 4.11 -8.53 1.62
CA GLY A 205 3.80 -9.93 1.92
C GLY A 205 4.20 -10.32 3.35
N PHE A 206 5.39 -9.90 3.79
CA PHE A 206 5.81 -10.07 5.19
C PHE A 206 5.02 -9.21 6.19
N ALA A 207 4.33 -8.15 5.73
CA ALA A 207 3.47 -7.32 6.57
C ALA A 207 2.05 -7.89 6.70
N VAL A 208 1.62 -8.79 5.81
CA VAL A 208 0.31 -9.45 5.88
C VAL A 208 0.27 -10.41 7.06
N TYR A 209 -0.58 -10.09 8.03
CA TYR A 209 -0.92 -10.96 9.16
C TYR A 209 -2.33 -11.55 9.06
N SER A 210 -3.28 -10.79 8.50
CA SER A 210 -4.70 -11.15 8.47
C SER A 210 -5.01 -12.46 7.75
N ILE A 211 -4.31 -12.75 6.65
CA ILE A 211 -4.58 -13.94 5.83
C ILE A 211 -4.07 -15.21 6.56
N PRO A 212 -2.78 -15.32 6.96
CA PRO A 212 -2.31 -16.53 7.63
C PRO A 212 -2.93 -16.76 9.01
N VAL A 213 -3.27 -15.73 9.78
CA VAL A 213 -3.87 -15.96 11.10
C VAL A 213 -5.26 -16.59 11.01
N LEU A 214 -6.02 -16.29 9.96
CA LEU A 214 -7.37 -16.82 9.75
C LEU A 214 -7.35 -18.24 9.18
N MET A 215 -6.40 -18.56 8.29
CA MET A 215 -6.44 -19.79 7.49
C MET A 215 -5.23 -20.70 7.70
N GLY A 216 -4.09 -20.19 8.17
CA GLY A 216 -2.82 -20.93 8.19
C GLY A 216 -2.85 -22.18 9.05
N ASN A 217 -3.43 -22.10 10.24
CA ASN A 217 -3.55 -23.27 11.11
C ASN A 217 -4.38 -24.38 10.44
N GLN A 218 -5.55 -24.05 9.90
CA GLN A 218 -6.42 -25.03 9.22
C GLN A 218 -5.79 -25.59 7.94
N ALA A 219 -5.04 -24.77 7.21
CA ALA A 219 -4.30 -25.18 6.02
C ALA A 219 -3.00 -25.96 6.33
N GLY A 220 -2.61 -26.06 7.60
CA GLY A 220 -1.32 -26.63 8.01
C GLY A 220 -0.10 -25.81 7.57
N ILE A 221 -0.27 -24.52 7.29
CA ILE A 221 0.77 -23.60 6.78
C ILE A 221 1.19 -22.66 7.91
N ASP A 222 2.45 -22.81 8.37
CA ASP A 222 2.96 -21.99 9.46
C ASP A 222 3.78 -20.82 8.92
N VAL A 223 3.28 -19.60 9.11
CA VAL A 223 3.92 -18.39 8.56
C VAL A 223 4.66 -17.61 9.65
N LEU A 224 5.85 -17.13 9.32
CA LEU A 224 6.77 -16.45 10.23
C LEU A 224 6.13 -15.21 10.87
N THR A 225 5.34 -14.45 10.12
CA THR A 225 4.58 -13.29 10.62
C THR A 225 3.63 -13.67 11.75
N VAL A 226 2.87 -14.77 11.62
CA VAL A 226 1.98 -15.24 12.68
C VAL A 226 2.78 -15.72 13.89
N ARG A 227 3.88 -16.42 13.64
CA ARG A 227 4.72 -16.95 14.70
C ARG A 227 5.35 -15.85 15.55
N ILE A 228 5.81 -14.77 14.92
CA ILE A 228 6.31 -13.58 15.63
C ILE A 228 5.22 -13.02 16.56
N VAL A 229 3.99 -12.87 16.06
CA VAL A 229 2.87 -12.36 16.88
C VAL A 229 2.56 -13.32 18.03
N GLN A 230 2.51 -14.63 17.77
CA GLN A 230 2.24 -15.65 18.80
C GLN A 230 3.29 -15.65 19.92
N LEU A 231 4.58 -15.54 19.60
CA LEU A 231 5.65 -15.43 20.61
C LEU A 231 5.44 -14.24 21.55
N THR A 232 4.80 -13.17 21.07
CA THR A 232 4.51 -11.97 21.87
C THR A 232 3.17 -11.96 22.58
N THR A 233 2.17 -12.70 22.09
CA THR A 233 0.77 -12.59 22.55
C THR A 233 0.18 -13.88 23.10
N ALA A 234 0.67 -15.04 22.67
CA ALA A 234 0.12 -16.35 23.01
C ALA A 234 1.01 -17.17 23.97
N GLU A 235 2.30 -16.81 24.13
CA GLU A 235 3.20 -17.46 25.09
C GLU A 235 3.28 -16.69 26.42
N TYR A 236 3.35 -17.42 27.54
CA TYR A 236 3.53 -16.83 28.87
C TYR A 236 4.76 -17.45 29.57
N PRO A 237 5.79 -16.64 29.93
CA PRO A 237 5.91 -15.21 29.66
C PRO A 237 6.15 -14.90 28.17
N PRO A 238 5.78 -13.70 27.66
CA PRO A 238 6.01 -13.32 26.27
C PRO A 238 7.50 -13.37 25.86
N ASP A 239 7.81 -14.10 24.78
CA ASP A 239 9.18 -14.19 24.26
C ASP A 239 9.47 -13.08 23.23
N LEU A 240 9.64 -11.86 23.74
CA LEU A 240 10.02 -10.70 22.92
C LEU A 240 11.37 -10.92 22.21
N SER A 241 12.32 -11.56 22.88
CA SER A 241 13.65 -11.82 22.31
C SER A 241 13.59 -12.77 21.11
N GLY A 242 12.79 -13.82 21.18
CA GLY A 242 12.57 -14.75 20.08
C GLY A 242 11.83 -14.12 18.91
N ALA A 243 10.80 -13.31 19.20
CA ALA A 243 10.08 -12.52 18.20
C ALA A 243 11.01 -11.58 17.42
N LEU A 244 11.99 -10.96 18.09
CA LEU A 244 13.00 -10.11 17.47
C LEU A 244 14.00 -10.88 16.60
N VAL A 245 14.43 -12.07 17.03
CA VAL A 245 15.30 -12.95 16.21
C VAL A 245 14.61 -13.28 14.88
N LEU A 246 13.35 -13.71 14.93
CA LEU A 246 12.57 -13.97 13.71
C LEU A 246 12.35 -12.69 12.89
N GLY A 247 12.14 -11.55 13.54
CA GLY A 247 12.06 -10.25 12.87
C GLY A 247 13.34 -9.86 12.12
N LEU A 248 14.52 -10.17 12.67
CA LEU A 248 15.79 -9.97 11.99
C LEU A 248 15.95 -10.83 10.74
N VAL A 249 15.38 -12.05 10.73
CA VAL A 249 15.33 -12.88 9.51
C VAL A 249 14.55 -12.16 8.41
N VAL A 250 13.40 -11.56 8.73
CA VAL A 250 12.61 -10.77 7.76
C VAL A 250 13.42 -9.59 7.22
N VAL A 251 14.07 -8.84 8.12
CA VAL A 251 14.91 -7.69 7.74
C VAL A 251 16.08 -8.13 6.85
N ALA A 252 16.70 -9.27 7.14
CA ALA A 252 17.78 -9.82 6.32
C ALA A 252 17.27 -10.21 4.92
N VAL A 253 16.11 -10.85 4.82
CA VAL A 253 15.50 -11.23 3.53
C VAL A 253 15.17 -9.98 2.71
N ILE A 254 14.46 -9.00 3.27
CA ILE A 254 14.11 -7.76 2.55
C ILE A 254 15.36 -6.96 2.19
N GLY A 255 16.32 -6.85 3.12
CA GLY A 255 17.60 -6.17 2.90
C GLY A 255 18.41 -6.81 1.78
N SER A 256 18.45 -8.15 1.70
CA SER A 256 19.12 -8.87 0.62
C SER A 256 18.43 -8.64 -0.74
N ALA A 257 17.10 -8.69 -0.78
CA ALA A 257 16.32 -8.40 -1.99
C ALA A 257 16.56 -6.96 -2.46
N TRP A 258 16.60 -5.99 -1.54
CA TRP A 258 16.91 -4.59 -1.86
C TRP A 258 18.33 -4.42 -2.41
N LEU A 259 19.33 -5.11 -1.85
CA LEU A 259 20.70 -5.10 -2.38
C LEU A 259 20.77 -5.67 -3.80
N LEU A 260 20.06 -6.77 -4.06
CA LEU A 260 19.97 -7.40 -5.39
C LEU A 260 19.30 -6.47 -6.41
N GLU A 261 18.18 -5.85 -6.04
CA GLU A 261 17.50 -4.86 -6.87
C GLU A 261 18.44 -3.69 -7.18
N ARG A 262 19.11 -3.13 -6.16
CA ARG A 262 20.00 -1.97 -6.31
C ARG A 262 21.19 -2.27 -7.22
N ARG A 263 21.76 -3.48 -7.15
CA ARG A 263 22.86 -3.93 -8.04
C ARG A 263 22.38 -4.02 -9.49
N THR A 264 21.19 -4.59 -9.72
CA THR A 264 20.64 -4.79 -11.07
C THR A 264 20.19 -3.48 -11.71
N SER A 265 19.51 -2.62 -10.95
CA SER A 265 18.94 -1.34 -11.43
C SER A 265 19.96 -0.21 -11.61
N ARG A 266 21.23 -0.38 -11.18
CA ARG A 266 22.32 0.57 -11.47
C ARG A 266 22.75 0.55 -12.95
N ARG A 267 22.65 -0.60 -13.62
CA ARG A 267 23.00 -0.73 -15.05
C ARG A 267 21.93 -0.13 -15.97
N ALA A 268 20.65 -0.24 -15.60
CA ALA A 268 19.53 0.22 -16.42
C ALA A 268 19.22 1.72 -16.36
N ARG A 269 19.79 2.46 -15.39
CA ARG A 269 19.60 3.92 -15.25
C ARG A 269 20.20 4.75 -16.39
N HIS A 270 20.98 4.15 -17.28
CA HIS A 270 21.61 4.80 -18.43
C HIS A 270 20.78 4.74 -19.71
N ALA A 271 19.65 4.04 -19.72
CA ALA A 271 18.73 4.03 -20.86
C ALA A 271 17.49 4.85 -20.51
N THR A 272 17.16 5.84 -21.35
CA THR A 272 15.87 6.54 -21.43
C THR A 272 15.53 7.57 -20.34
N ILE A 273 16.21 8.71 -20.38
CA ILE A 273 15.52 10.01 -20.23
C ILE A 273 15.91 10.86 -21.45
N GLU A 274 15.43 10.47 -22.63
CA GLU A 274 15.36 11.39 -23.76
C GLU A 274 13.92 11.87 -23.93
N GLY A 275 13.79 13.15 -24.24
CA GLY A 275 12.60 14.00 -24.25
C GLY A 275 11.24 13.31 -24.22
N LYS A 276 10.47 13.57 -23.14
CA LYS A 276 9.00 13.63 -23.08
C LYS A 276 8.23 13.00 -24.27
N PHE A 277 8.32 11.68 -24.44
CA PHE A 277 7.50 10.98 -25.42
C PHE A 277 6.10 10.75 -24.84
N SER A 278 5.18 11.64 -25.18
CA SER A 278 3.75 11.49 -24.89
C SER A 278 3.05 11.00 -26.15
N GLY A 279 2.82 9.69 -26.25
CA GLY A 279 1.91 9.11 -27.22
C GLY A 279 2.60 8.22 -28.25
N GLY A 280 2.96 7.00 -27.84
CA GLY A 280 3.09 5.91 -28.82
C GLY A 280 1.72 5.47 -29.31
N ASN A 281 1.64 4.96 -30.54
CA ASN A 281 0.44 4.32 -31.03
C ASN A 281 0.11 3.12 -30.14
N LYS A 282 -1.07 3.16 -29.50
CA LYS A 282 -1.56 2.04 -28.69
C LYS A 282 -1.86 0.86 -29.59
N LEU A 283 -1.52 -0.34 -29.12
CA LEU A 283 -1.91 -1.57 -29.80
C LEU A 283 -3.45 -1.68 -29.83
N VAL A 284 -3.99 -1.81 -31.04
CA VAL A 284 -5.43 -2.00 -31.27
C VAL A 284 -5.74 -3.49 -31.12
N LEU A 285 -6.42 -3.87 -30.03
CA LEU A 285 -6.77 -5.27 -29.75
C LEU A 285 -7.98 -5.78 -30.57
N GLY A 286 -8.67 -4.91 -31.31
CA GLY A 286 -9.91 -5.29 -32.00
C GLY A 286 -10.96 -5.86 -31.02
N VAL A 287 -11.42 -7.09 -31.27
CA VAL A 287 -12.41 -7.80 -30.43
C VAL A 287 -11.83 -8.22 -29.08
N TRP A 288 -10.52 -8.50 -29.00
CA TRP A 288 -9.83 -8.92 -27.78
C TRP A 288 -9.80 -7.85 -26.67
N LYS A 289 -10.22 -6.61 -26.97
CA LYS A 289 -10.42 -5.56 -25.96
C LYS A 289 -11.50 -5.95 -24.95
N TRP A 290 -12.54 -6.68 -25.35
CA TRP A 290 -13.65 -7.03 -24.48
C TRP A 290 -13.29 -8.11 -23.45
N PRO A 291 -12.66 -9.24 -23.84
CA PRO A 291 -12.10 -10.18 -22.87
C PRO A 291 -11.12 -9.53 -21.89
N ALA A 292 -10.21 -8.69 -22.37
CA ALA A 292 -9.24 -8.01 -21.50
C ALA A 292 -9.92 -7.10 -20.45
N ARG A 293 -10.97 -6.38 -20.86
CA ARG A 293 -11.79 -5.58 -19.95
C ARG A 293 -12.56 -6.43 -18.96
N LEU A 294 -13.15 -7.53 -19.43
CA LEU A 294 -13.90 -8.46 -18.59
C LEU A 294 -13.00 -9.05 -17.50
N ILE A 295 -11.78 -9.49 -17.83
CA ILE A 295 -10.83 -10.03 -16.84
C ILE A 295 -10.49 -8.97 -15.78
N MET A 296 -10.24 -7.72 -16.18
CA MET A 296 -9.99 -6.62 -15.23
C MET A 296 -11.20 -6.33 -14.33
N LEU A 297 -12.42 -6.41 -14.87
CA LEU A 297 -13.65 -6.22 -14.10
C LEU A 297 -13.92 -7.39 -13.15
N ILE A 298 -13.69 -8.63 -13.58
CA ILE A 298 -13.77 -9.81 -12.73
C ILE A 298 -12.79 -9.68 -11.57
N TYR A 299 -11.54 -9.33 -11.84
CA TYR A 299 -10.57 -9.06 -10.78
C TYR A 299 -11.07 -8.03 -9.75
N MET A 300 -11.65 -6.93 -10.21
CA MET A 300 -12.22 -5.92 -9.31
C MET A 300 -13.39 -6.45 -8.49
N ALA A 301 -14.29 -7.20 -9.13
CA ALA A 301 -15.44 -7.79 -8.48
C ALA A 301 -15.00 -8.79 -7.40
N LEU A 302 -14.05 -9.66 -7.72
CA LEU A 302 -13.50 -10.65 -6.79
C LEU A 302 -12.83 -10.00 -5.57
N MET A 303 -12.24 -8.81 -5.73
CA MET A 303 -11.43 -8.21 -4.64
C MET A 303 -12.12 -7.20 -3.77
N VAL A 304 -13.11 -6.51 -4.33
CA VAL A 304 -13.80 -5.45 -3.59
C VAL A 304 -15.23 -5.87 -3.36
N MET A 305 -15.95 -6.22 -4.42
CA MET A 305 -17.40 -6.41 -4.35
C MET A 305 -17.76 -7.70 -3.63
N LEU A 306 -17.11 -8.81 -3.98
CA LEU A 306 -17.47 -10.14 -3.48
C LEU A 306 -17.22 -10.29 -1.98
N PRO A 307 -16.04 -9.93 -1.42
CA PRO A 307 -15.79 -10.08 0.00
C PRO A 307 -16.67 -9.15 0.84
N ILE A 308 -16.89 -7.91 0.39
CA ILE A 308 -17.79 -6.97 1.06
C ILE A 308 -19.23 -7.50 1.05
N LEU A 309 -19.70 -8.03 -0.09
CA LEU A 309 -21.03 -8.61 -0.17
C LEU A 309 -21.20 -9.79 0.79
N ALA A 310 -20.20 -10.66 0.88
CA ALA A 310 -20.21 -11.79 1.82
C ALA A 310 -20.30 -11.32 3.28
N LEU A 311 -19.49 -10.33 3.67
CA LEU A 311 -19.54 -9.73 5.01
C LEU A 311 -20.92 -9.14 5.29
N VAL A 312 -21.51 -8.42 4.33
CA VAL A 312 -22.84 -7.83 4.47
C VAL A 312 -23.88 -8.94 4.64
N VAL A 313 -23.91 -9.95 3.79
CA VAL A 313 -24.87 -11.06 3.87
C VAL A 313 -24.77 -11.78 5.21
N VAL A 314 -23.55 -12.20 5.61
CA VAL A 314 -23.34 -12.93 6.88
C VAL A 314 -23.61 -12.04 8.10
N SER A 315 -23.38 -10.72 8.01
CA SER A 315 -23.68 -9.81 9.13
C SER A 315 -25.16 -9.80 9.52
N PHE A 316 -26.05 -10.05 8.56
CA PHE A 316 -27.48 -10.14 8.82
C PHE A 316 -27.94 -11.58 9.11
N GLN A 317 -27.06 -12.57 9.17
CA GLN A 317 -27.47 -13.94 9.52
C GLN A 317 -27.41 -14.18 11.04
N SER A 318 -28.42 -14.82 11.61
CA SER A 318 -28.46 -15.12 13.06
C SER A 318 -27.30 -16.02 13.47
N TYR A 319 -26.98 -17.01 12.64
CA TYR A 319 -25.77 -17.80 12.65
C TYR A 319 -25.34 -18.07 11.20
N TRP A 320 -24.03 -18.19 10.98
CA TRP A 320 -23.50 -18.45 9.65
C TRP A 320 -23.72 -19.91 9.26
N SER A 321 -24.60 -20.14 8.28
CA SER A 321 -25.00 -21.49 7.84
C SER A 321 -24.89 -21.72 6.33
N GLY A 322 -24.33 -20.77 5.59
CA GLY A 322 -24.19 -20.80 4.13
C GLY A 322 -25.49 -20.67 3.35
N ALA A 323 -26.60 -21.18 3.86
CA ALA A 323 -27.93 -21.02 3.28
C ALA A 323 -28.44 -19.58 3.45
N ILE A 324 -28.85 -18.95 2.35
CA ILE A 324 -29.44 -17.61 2.33
C ILE A 324 -30.96 -17.78 2.40
N THR A 325 -31.49 -18.06 3.59
CA THR A 325 -32.93 -18.18 3.85
C THR A 325 -33.45 -16.94 4.56
N ALA A 326 -34.66 -16.48 4.20
CA ALA A 326 -35.27 -15.28 4.80
C ALA A 326 -35.40 -15.40 6.34
N GLU A 327 -35.64 -16.62 6.85
CA GLU A 327 -35.77 -16.91 8.28
C GLU A 327 -34.47 -16.72 9.07
N ASN A 328 -33.30 -16.83 8.41
CA ASN A 328 -32.01 -16.62 9.05
C ASN A 328 -31.61 -15.13 9.09
N PHE A 329 -32.33 -14.25 8.38
CA PHE A 329 -32.02 -12.82 8.37
C PHE A 329 -32.53 -12.10 9.63
N THR A 330 -31.63 -11.42 10.33
CA THR A 330 -31.88 -10.69 11.58
C THR A 330 -30.91 -9.52 11.74
N LEU A 331 -31.27 -8.59 12.62
CA LEU A 331 -30.41 -7.47 13.04
C LEU A 331 -29.63 -7.76 14.32
N SER A 332 -29.71 -8.99 14.85
CA SER A 332 -29.13 -9.34 16.16
C SER A 332 -27.63 -9.07 16.26
N ASN A 333 -26.84 -9.35 15.21
CA ASN A 333 -25.40 -9.10 15.26
C ASN A 333 -25.10 -7.61 15.30
N TRP A 334 -25.83 -6.81 14.53
CA TRP A 334 -25.74 -5.35 14.55
C TRP A 334 -26.13 -4.77 15.92
N GLN A 335 -27.16 -5.31 16.55
CA GLN A 335 -27.55 -4.92 17.91
C GLN A 335 -26.46 -5.27 18.93
N LYS A 336 -25.91 -6.50 18.90
CA LYS A 336 -24.86 -6.96 19.81
C LYS A 336 -23.58 -6.13 19.72
N ILE A 337 -23.13 -5.78 18.50
CA ILE A 337 -21.93 -4.95 18.36
C ILE A 337 -22.14 -3.50 18.86
N PHE A 338 -23.38 -3.00 18.93
CA PHE A 338 -23.70 -1.67 19.45
C PHE A 338 -24.33 -1.68 20.85
N GLU A 339 -24.36 -2.83 21.51
CA GLU A 339 -24.92 -2.98 22.85
C GLU A 339 -24.07 -2.21 23.89
N PRO A 340 -24.69 -1.64 24.95
CA PRO A 340 -23.95 -1.02 26.05
C PRO A 340 -22.89 -1.99 26.62
N GLY A 341 -21.64 -1.55 26.67
CA GLY A 341 -20.49 -2.39 27.10
C GLY A 341 -19.67 -2.98 25.95
N SER A 342 -20.14 -2.90 24.71
CA SER A 342 -19.33 -3.24 23.53
C SER A 342 -18.21 -2.23 23.30
N THR A 343 -17.01 -2.72 22.99
CA THR A 343 -15.84 -1.90 22.63
C THR A 343 -15.88 -1.40 21.18
N THR A 344 -16.95 -1.70 20.43
CA THR A 344 -17.04 -1.40 18.99
C THR A 344 -16.95 0.09 18.70
N GLN A 345 -17.75 0.93 19.38
CA GLN A 345 -17.76 2.39 19.14
C GLN A 345 -16.41 3.03 19.46
N GLU A 346 -15.82 2.65 20.61
CA GLU A 346 -14.50 3.10 21.01
C GLU A 346 -13.42 2.65 20.03
N SER A 347 -13.49 1.40 19.56
CA SER A 347 -12.52 0.86 18.60
C SER A 347 -12.55 1.57 17.25
N LEU A 348 -13.75 1.91 16.76
CA LEU A 348 -13.94 2.68 15.53
C LEU A 348 -13.43 4.11 15.71
N ALA A 349 -13.80 4.77 16.81
CA ALA A 349 -13.35 6.11 17.11
C ALA A 349 -11.82 6.18 17.23
N ASN A 350 -11.20 5.24 17.95
CA ASN A 350 -9.76 5.14 18.09
C ASN A 350 -9.08 4.90 16.74
N SER A 351 -9.57 3.95 15.94
CA SER A 351 -8.93 3.60 14.66
C SER A 351 -9.05 4.72 13.62
N LEU A 352 -10.21 5.38 13.55
CA LEU A 352 -10.40 6.54 12.67
C LEU A 352 -9.57 7.74 13.14
N THR A 353 -9.53 7.99 14.45
CA THR A 353 -8.71 9.07 15.04
C THR A 353 -7.23 8.82 14.79
N LEU A 354 -6.74 7.60 15.03
CA LEU A 354 -5.38 7.18 14.71
C LEU A 354 -5.10 7.37 13.21
N GLY A 355 -5.99 6.91 12.33
CA GLY A 355 -5.81 7.07 10.89
C GLY A 355 -5.71 8.55 10.48
N VAL A 356 -6.60 9.41 10.99
CA VAL A 356 -6.58 10.86 10.72
C VAL A 356 -5.31 11.51 11.26
N LEU A 357 -4.91 11.18 12.49
CA LEU A 357 -3.71 11.74 13.12
C LEU A 357 -2.44 11.30 12.39
N THR A 358 -2.32 10.01 12.08
CA THR A 358 -1.18 9.46 11.33
C THR A 358 -1.07 10.11 9.96
N ALA A 359 -2.16 10.20 9.20
CA ALA A 359 -2.15 10.83 7.90
C ALA A 359 -1.80 12.33 7.98
N THR A 360 -2.37 13.04 8.95
CA THR A 360 -2.18 14.50 9.09
C THR A 360 -0.76 14.82 9.54
N ILE A 361 -0.33 14.24 10.67
CA ILE A 361 0.99 14.48 11.24
C ILE A 361 2.06 13.95 10.28
N GLY A 362 1.91 12.71 9.80
CA GLY A 362 2.87 12.06 8.91
C GLY A 362 3.10 12.83 7.61
N VAL A 363 2.03 13.17 6.88
CA VAL A 363 2.15 13.86 5.58
C VAL A 363 2.64 15.30 5.75
N LEU A 364 2.18 16.04 6.75
CA LEU A 364 2.65 17.41 6.98
C LEU A 364 4.11 17.44 7.43
N ALA A 365 4.51 16.56 8.35
CA ALA A 365 5.90 16.43 8.77
C ALA A 365 6.80 16.06 7.57
N CYS A 366 6.38 15.07 6.78
CA CYS A 366 7.12 14.66 5.58
C CYS A 366 7.19 15.77 4.53
N ALA A 367 6.14 16.58 4.35
CA ALA A 367 6.15 17.72 3.43
C ALA A 367 7.18 18.78 3.84
N VAL A 368 7.24 19.11 5.13
CA VAL A 368 8.21 20.06 5.67
C VAL A 368 9.63 19.50 5.53
N ILE A 369 9.84 18.23 5.89
CA ILE A 369 11.15 17.58 5.79
C ILE A 369 11.59 17.49 4.32
N ALA A 370 10.73 17.07 3.40
CA ALA A 370 11.04 16.99 1.98
C ALA A 370 11.46 18.37 1.42
N PHE A 371 10.76 19.45 1.81
CA PHE A 371 11.11 20.80 1.38
C PHE A 371 12.46 21.28 1.94
N VAL A 372 12.71 21.06 3.24
CA VAL A 372 13.97 21.47 3.89
C VAL A 372 15.16 20.65 3.36
N THR A 373 14.98 19.33 3.21
CA THR A 373 16.02 18.44 2.75
C THR A 373 16.31 18.57 1.26
N GLN A 374 15.38 19.11 0.44
CA GLN A 374 15.60 19.33 -0.99
C GLN A 374 16.91 20.05 -1.29
N ARG A 375 17.26 21.06 -0.49
CA ARG A 375 18.51 21.83 -0.60
C ARG A 375 19.73 21.10 -0.05
N ALA A 376 19.52 20.29 0.98
CA ALA A 376 20.53 19.47 1.63
C ALA A 376 20.69 18.08 0.98
N ARG A 377 20.01 17.77 -0.13
CA ARG A 377 20.06 16.43 -0.76
C ARG A 377 21.46 15.98 -1.15
N ARG A 378 22.40 16.91 -1.35
CA ARG A 378 23.81 16.61 -1.61
C ARG A 378 24.65 16.45 -0.34
N THR A 379 24.20 16.97 0.81
CA THR A 379 24.91 16.81 2.08
C THR A 379 24.65 15.42 2.67
N PHE A 380 25.55 14.98 3.55
CA PHE A 380 25.38 13.73 4.28
C PHE A 380 24.10 13.73 5.11
N ILE A 381 23.84 14.82 5.84
CA ILE A 381 22.67 14.97 6.72
C ILE A 381 21.36 14.89 5.93
N GLY A 382 21.26 15.56 4.77
CA GLY A 382 20.05 15.51 3.95
C GLY A 382 19.77 14.12 3.39
N ARG A 383 20.81 13.39 2.97
CA ARG A 383 20.69 11.98 2.54
C ARG A 383 20.33 11.04 3.69
N PHE A 384 20.89 11.26 4.86
CA PHE A 384 20.60 10.46 6.05
C PHE A 384 19.14 10.63 6.48
N ILE A 385 18.63 11.87 6.54
CA ILE A 385 17.23 12.15 6.88
C ILE A 385 16.27 11.58 5.83
N ASP A 386 16.50 11.81 4.53
CA ASP A 386 15.61 11.26 3.49
C ASP A 386 15.66 9.72 3.45
N GLY A 387 16.82 9.13 3.72
CA GLY A 387 17.00 7.70 3.87
C GLY A 387 16.23 7.13 5.05
N SER A 388 16.38 7.71 6.25
CA SER A 388 15.75 7.21 7.48
C SER A 388 14.22 7.23 7.42
N MET A 389 13.63 8.19 6.71
CA MET A 389 12.17 8.23 6.48
C MET A 389 11.65 7.07 5.62
N LYS A 390 12.53 6.47 4.80
CA LYS A 390 12.18 5.40 3.87
C LYS A 390 12.60 4.02 4.38
N VAL A 391 13.54 3.95 5.33
CA VAL A 391 13.98 2.70 5.97
C VAL A 391 12.83 1.85 6.51
N PRO A 392 11.78 2.40 7.16
CA PRO A 392 10.67 1.59 7.65
C PRO A 392 9.98 0.76 6.58
N ALA A 393 9.98 1.18 5.30
CA ALA A 393 9.39 0.39 4.21
C ALA A 393 10.14 -0.92 3.94
N ALA A 394 11.41 -1.02 4.36
CA ALA A 394 12.21 -2.23 4.24
C ALA A 394 12.07 -3.15 5.47
N ILE A 395 11.33 -2.73 6.50
CA ILE A 395 11.12 -3.47 7.73
C ILE A 395 9.65 -3.90 7.77
N SER A 396 9.38 -5.16 8.13
CA SER A 396 7.99 -5.60 8.29
C SER A 396 7.32 -4.87 9.47
N HIS A 397 6.02 -4.60 9.33
CA HIS A 397 5.22 -3.94 10.36
C HIS A 397 5.27 -4.68 11.70
N VAL A 398 5.32 -6.02 11.64
CA VAL A 398 5.44 -6.89 12.82
C VAL A 398 6.72 -6.56 13.59
N VAL A 399 7.85 -6.43 12.88
CA VAL A 399 9.15 -6.18 13.50
C VAL A 399 9.18 -4.80 14.16
N ILE A 400 8.57 -3.80 13.51
CA ILE A 400 8.41 -2.47 14.10
C ILE A 400 7.55 -2.54 15.37
N ALA A 401 6.44 -3.28 15.35
CA ALA A 401 5.58 -3.44 16.51
C ALA A 401 6.30 -4.15 17.68
N VAL A 402 7.01 -5.26 17.43
CA VAL A 402 7.83 -5.95 18.45
C VAL A 402 8.91 -5.02 19.00
N ALA A 403 9.60 -4.27 18.14
CA ALA A 403 10.65 -3.34 18.58
C ALA A 403 10.08 -2.21 19.47
N LEU A 404 8.89 -1.72 19.17
CA LEU A 404 8.22 -0.71 20.00
C LEU A 404 7.70 -1.31 21.32
N LEU A 405 7.22 -2.56 21.32
CA LEU A 405 6.91 -3.27 22.56
C LEU A 405 8.16 -3.40 23.44
N ALA A 406 9.26 -3.89 22.89
CA ALA A 406 10.51 -4.09 23.63
C ALA A 406 11.14 -2.78 24.12
N ALA A 407 10.99 -1.69 23.37
CA ALA A 407 11.63 -0.41 23.69
C ALA A 407 10.77 0.52 24.57
N LEU A 408 9.45 0.55 24.37
CA LEU A 408 8.57 1.59 24.93
C LEU A 408 7.42 1.06 25.80
N ALA A 409 7.10 -0.24 25.76
CA ALA A 409 5.98 -0.78 26.54
C ALA A 409 6.31 -0.80 28.04
N ALA A 410 7.49 -1.30 28.41
CA ALA A 410 7.94 -1.40 29.80
C ALA A 410 8.52 -0.06 30.34
N PRO A 411 8.62 0.11 31.67
CA PRO A 411 9.35 1.22 32.28
C PRO A 411 10.79 1.35 31.73
N PRO A 412 11.32 2.57 31.59
CA PRO A 412 10.87 3.81 32.23
C PRO A 412 9.76 4.58 31.49
N VAL A 413 9.41 4.24 30.25
CA VAL A 413 8.41 5.01 29.47
C VAL A 413 6.99 4.51 29.73
N GLY A 414 6.78 3.18 29.84
CA GLY A 414 5.51 2.61 30.31
C GLY A 414 4.30 2.85 29.41
N LEU A 415 4.44 2.84 28.08
CA LEU A 415 3.35 3.15 27.14
C LEU A 415 2.48 1.94 26.77
N GLN A 416 2.65 0.79 27.44
CA GLN A 416 1.91 -0.43 27.11
C GLN A 416 0.40 -0.22 27.16
N GLY A 417 -0.31 -0.67 26.13
CA GLY A 417 -1.77 -0.58 26.07
C GLY A 417 -2.32 0.85 25.95
N THR A 418 -1.49 1.83 25.53
CA THR A 418 -1.95 3.21 25.29
C THR A 418 -2.15 3.48 23.79
N VAL A 419 -3.12 4.33 23.45
CA VAL A 419 -3.35 4.80 22.07
C VAL A 419 -2.13 5.55 21.52
N LEU A 420 -1.34 6.19 22.40
CA LEU A 420 -0.11 6.89 22.01
C LEU A 420 0.95 5.94 21.43
N LEU A 421 1.13 4.75 22.02
CA LEU A 421 2.07 3.76 21.50
C LEU A 421 1.66 3.30 20.09
N ILE A 422 0.37 3.08 19.86
CA ILE A 422 -0.19 2.72 18.56
C ILE A 422 0.02 3.85 17.55
N LEU A 423 -0.22 5.11 17.95
CA LEU A 423 0.02 6.28 17.10
C LEU A 423 1.49 6.40 16.66
N ILE A 424 2.44 6.20 17.59
CA ILE A 424 3.87 6.20 17.29
C ILE A 424 4.20 5.09 16.28
N ALA A 425 3.67 3.89 16.50
CA ALA A 425 3.86 2.77 15.57
C ALA A 425 3.35 3.10 14.17
N TYR A 426 2.13 3.63 14.05
CA TYR A 426 1.54 3.98 12.76
C TYR A 426 2.32 5.09 12.06
N LEU A 427 2.80 6.11 12.80
CA LEU A 427 3.63 7.17 12.23
C LEU A 427 4.93 6.63 11.64
N ILE A 428 5.56 5.64 12.28
CA ILE A 428 6.79 5.00 11.80
C ILE A 428 6.48 4.10 10.58
N ILE A 429 5.47 3.24 10.70
CA ILE A 429 5.06 2.26 9.68
C ILE A 429 4.68 2.96 8.37
N PHE A 430 3.86 4.01 8.44
CA PHE A 430 3.33 4.69 7.25
C PHE A 430 4.13 5.93 6.83
N MET A 431 5.24 6.21 7.52
CA MET A 431 6.14 7.30 7.16
C MET A 431 6.67 7.23 5.71
N PRO A 432 7.07 6.05 5.20
CA PRO A 432 7.61 5.96 3.84
C PRO A 432 6.60 6.40 2.78
N GLN A 433 5.33 6.00 2.93
CA GLN A 433 4.23 6.36 2.04
C GLN A 433 3.95 7.88 2.10
N ALA A 434 4.00 8.46 3.29
CA ALA A 434 3.91 9.90 3.49
C ALA A 434 5.09 10.65 2.84
N SER A 435 6.31 10.13 2.99
CA SER A 435 7.55 10.69 2.43
C SER A 435 7.57 10.65 0.90
N ILE A 436 7.17 9.53 0.30
CA ILE A 436 7.07 9.38 -1.16
C ILE A 436 6.04 10.39 -1.70
N SER A 437 4.86 10.44 -1.10
CA SER A 437 3.81 11.36 -1.53
C SER A 437 4.22 12.83 -1.41
N ALA A 438 4.92 13.20 -0.33
CA ALA A 438 5.45 14.54 -0.13
C ALA A 438 6.55 14.89 -1.16
N ASN A 439 7.47 13.98 -1.42
CA ASN A 439 8.53 14.15 -2.41
C ASN A 439 7.97 14.30 -3.83
N ASP A 440 6.97 13.51 -4.20
CA ASP A 440 6.29 13.58 -5.49
C ASP A 440 5.55 14.91 -5.65
N ALA A 441 4.81 15.34 -4.61
CA ALA A 441 4.13 16.63 -4.61
C ALA A 441 5.11 17.80 -4.77
N LEU A 442 6.27 17.74 -4.10
CA LEU A 442 7.32 18.76 -4.20
C LEU A 442 7.96 18.77 -5.60
N SER A 443 8.20 17.59 -6.19
CA SER A 443 8.81 17.47 -7.53
C SER A 443 7.97 18.14 -8.63
N GLN A 444 6.64 18.14 -8.48
CA GLN A 444 5.72 18.79 -9.41
C GLN A 444 5.78 20.33 -9.36
N VAL A 445 6.19 20.91 -8.22
CA VAL A 445 6.33 22.37 -8.05
C VAL A 445 7.64 22.88 -8.66
N GLY A 446 8.71 22.09 -8.57
CA GLY A 446 10.04 22.45 -9.04
C GLY A 446 10.76 23.48 -8.13
N PRO A 447 12.08 23.65 -8.28
CA PRO A 447 12.87 24.52 -7.40
C PRO A 447 12.72 26.02 -7.70
N VAL A 448 12.38 26.39 -8.93
CA VAL A 448 12.43 27.78 -9.46
C VAL A 448 11.60 28.76 -8.62
N LEU A 449 10.39 28.38 -8.24
CA LEU A 449 9.51 29.24 -7.42
C LEU A 449 10.08 29.47 -6.02
N SER A 450 10.76 28.47 -5.48
CA SER A 450 11.42 28.61 -4.19
C SER A 450 12.65 29.52 -4.30
N GLU A 451 13.46 29.40 -5.36
CA GLU A 451 14.63 30.24 -5.61
C GLU A 451 14.27 31.73 -5.79
N ALA A 452 13.24 32.03 -6.59
CA ALA A 452 12.68 33.38 -6.70
C ALA A 452 12.20 33.91 -5.33
N SER A 453 11.58 33.02 -4.54
CA SER A 453 11.35 33.13 -3.10
C SER A 453 12.47 33.82 -2.31
N TYR A 454 13.65 33.22 -2.39
CA TYR A 454 14.83 33.66 -1.63
C TYR A 454 15.48 34.91 -2.21
N MET A 455 15.46 35.07 -3.54
CA MET A 455 15.94 36.30 -4.18
C MET A 455 15.12 37.52 -3.72
N SER A 456 13.81 37.34 -3.49
CA SER A 456 12.94 38.34 -2.86
C SER A 456 13.08 38.43 -1.32
N ARG A 457 14.17 37.90 -0.74
CA ARG A 457 14.48 37.90 0.70
C ARG A 457 13.42 37.23 1.60
N ALA A 458 12.64 36.28 1.08
CA ALA A 458 11.74 35.49 1.92
C ALA A 458 12.49 34.34 2.63
N GLY A 459 12.25 34.16 3.93
CA GLY A 459 12.78 33.01 4.68
C GLY A 459 12.15 31.67 4.30
N THR A 460 12.76 30.57 4.75
CA THR A 460 12.34 29.18 4.41
C THR A 460 10.91 28.87 4.82
N TRP A 461 10.51 29.22 6.04
CA TRP A 461 9.14 28.98 6.51
C TRP A 461 8.10 29.80 5.72
N ARG A 462 8.42 31.06 5.41
CA ARG A 462 7.55 31.94 4.62
C ARG A 462 7.37 31.39 3.20
N THR A 463 8.46 30.93 2.58
CA THR A 463 8.47 30.32 1.24
C THR A 463 7.62 29.03 1.22
N PHE A 464 7.79 28.17 2.23
CA PHE A 464 6.97 26.96 2.37
C PHE A 464 5.48 27.29 2.54
N ARG A 465 5.14 28.09 3.55
CA ARG A 465 3.74 28.35 3.91
C ARG A 465 2.96 29.12 2.84
N LYS A 466 3.59 30.09 2.16
CA LYS A 466 2.90 30.97 1.20
C LYS A 466 2.97 30.51 -0.25
N ILE A 467 4.01 29.77 -0.65
CA ILE A 467 4.26 29.43 -2.06
C ILE A 467 4.21 27.92 -2.25
N VAL A 468 5.19 27.21 -1.70
CA VAL A 468 5.41 25.80 -2.04
C VAL A 468 4.32 24.89 -1.45
N GLY A 469 3.99 25.05 -0.18
CA GLY A 469 2.96 24.28 0.52
C GLY A 469 1.58 24.36 -0.16
N PRO A 470 1.04 25.56 -0.45
CA PRO A 470 -0.21 25.70 -1.21
C PRO A 470 -0.20 25.02 -2.57
N LEU A 471 0.93 25.05 -3.29
CA LEU A 471 1.10 24.39 -4.59
C LEU A 471 1.22 22.86 -4.45
N MET A 472 1.81 22.36 -3.36
CA MET A 472 1.89 20.94 -3.03
C MET A 472 0.54 20.35 -2.58
N ARG A 473 -0.42 21.17 -2.12
CA ARG A 473 -1.72 20.71 -1.55
C ARG A 473 -2.41 19.60 -2.34
N PRO A 474 -2.55 19.66 -3.68
CA PRO A 474 -3.24 18.60 -4.41
C PRO A 474 -2.53 17.24 -4.32
N GLY A 475 -1.19 17.24 -4.29
CA GLY A 475 -0.39 16.03 -4.10
C GLY A 475 -0.39 15.56 -2.65
N LEU A 476 -0.31 16.48 -1.69
CA LEU A 476 -0.37 16.15 -0.26
C LEU A 476 -1.72 15.57 0.14
N ILE A 477 -2.83 16.07 -0.40
CA ILE A 477 -4.17 15.49 -0.18
C ILE A 477 -4.22 14.05 -0.71
N ALA A 478 -3.64 13.78 -1.89
CA ALA A 478 -3.60 12.42 -2.43
C ALA A 478 -2.79 11.47 -1.53
N GLY A 479 -1.64 11.92 -1.04
CA GLY A 479 -0.83 11.17 -0.08
C GLY A 479 -1.51 10.97 1.26
N TRP A 480 -2.22 11.99 1.75
CA TRP A 480 -2.99 11.92 2.99
C TRP A 480 -4.08 10.86 2.93
N ILE A 481 -4.83 10.78 1.83
CA ILE A 481 -5.86 9.73 1.63
C ILE A 481 -5.23 8.35 1.69
N LEU A 482 -4.11 8.17 0.99
CA LEU A 482 -3.42 6.88 0.93
C LEU A 482 -2.98 6.45 2.33
N VAL A 483 -2.33 7.33 3.08
CA VAL A 483 -1.87 7.03 4.45
C VAL A 483 -3.06 6.80 5.39
N PHE A 484 -4.11 7.60 5.29
CA PHE A 484 -5.33 7.45 6.10
C PHE A 484 -5.97 6.08 5.90
N VAL A 485 -6.18 5.67 4.64
CA VAL A 485 -6.81 4.40 4.31
C VAL A 485 -5.97 3.22 4.80
N LEU A 486 -4.66 3.27 4.56
CA LEU A 486 -3.75 2.19 4.98
C LEU A 486 -3.65 2.07 6.51
N SER A 487 -3.67 3.20 7.23
CA SER A 487 -3.57 3.22 8.70
C SER A 487 -4.90 2.91 9.40
N ALA A 488 -6.03 3.34 8.84
CA ALA A 488 -7.35 3.04 9.39
C ALA A 488 -7.70 1.54 9.33
N GLY A 489 -7.16 0.83 8.34
CA GLY A 489 -7.32 -0.63 8.17
C GLY A 489 -6.14 -1.46 8.67
N GLU A 490 -5.24 -0.88 9.45
CA GLU A 490 -4.05 -1.57 9.96
C GLU A 490 -4.44 -2.56 11.08
N LEU A 491 -4.01 -3.81 10.93
CA LEU A 491 -4.28 -4.91 11.87
C LEU A 491 -3.04 -5.33 12.66
N THR A 492 -1.90 -5.43 11.98
CA THR A 492 -0.72 -6.15 12.47
C THR A 492 -0.15 -5.51 13.74
N ALA A 493 0.12 -4.21 13.72
CA ALA A 493 0.56 -3.48 14.89
C ALA A 493 -0.58 -3.30 15.90
N SER A 494 -1.82 -3.11 15.43
CA SER A 494 -3.02 -3.05 16.27
C SER A 494 -3.20 -4.25 17.20
N VAL A 495 -3.03 -5.48 16.70
CA VAL A 495 -3.21 -6.70 17.51
C VAL A 495 -2.11 -6.85 18.55
N MET A 496 -0.89 -6.42 18.24
CA MET A 496 0.25 -6.54 19.15
C MET A 496 0.31 -5.45 20.22
N LEU A 497 -0.08 -4.22 19.85
CA LEU A 497 0.03 -3.03 20.71
C LEU A 497 -1.29 -2.66 21.38
N GLY A 498 -2.41 -3.06 20.78
CA GLY A 498 -3.75 -2.82 21.27
C GLY A 498 -4.03 -3.61 22.54
N SER A 499 -4.98 -3.11 23.32
CA SER A 499 -5.42 -3.75 24.56
C SER A 499 -6.89 -3.44 24.80
N PRO A 500 -7.56 -4.13 25.74
CA PRO A 500 -8.92 -3.76 26.14
C PRO A 500 -9.05 -2.31 26.64
N ARG A 501 -7.95 -1.67 27.09
CA ARG A 501 -7.93 -0.25 27.52
C ARG A 501 -7.80 0.73 26.36
N SER A 502 -7.39 0.25 25.19
CA SER A 502 -7.19 1.03 23.96
C SER A 502 -7.70 0.20 22.78
N PRO A 503 -9.00 -0.14 22.75
CA PRO A 503 -9.53 -1.00 21.71
C PRO A 503 -9.37 -0.31 20.36
N VAL A 504 -8.93 -1.08 19.37
CA VAL A 504 -8.81 -0.69 17.96
C VAL A 504 -9.49 -1.74 17.12
N VAL A 505 -9.96 -1.38 15.93
CA VAL A 505 -10.77 -2.25 15.07
C VAL A 505 -10.10 -3.60 14.86
N GLY A 506 -8.79 -3.58 14.59
CA GLY A 506 -8.03 -4.80 14.38
C GLY A 506 -8.01 -5.74 15.59
N PHE A 507 -7.88 -5.18 16.79
CA PHE A 507 -7.93 -5.93 18.05
C PHE A 507 -9.31 -6.54 18.28
N VAL A 508 -10.38 -5.74 18.12
CA VAL A 508 -11.77 -6.21 18.31
C VAL A 508 -12.15 -7.29 17.30
N MET A 509 -11.73 -7.15 16.04
CA MET A 509 -11.95 -8.20 15.03
C MET A 509 -11.25 -9.52 15.40
N MET A 510 -10.06 -9.46 15.99
CA MET A 510 -9.37 -10.66 16.44
C MET A 510 -10.11 -11.32 17.61
N ASP A 511 -10.55 -10.53 18.58
CA ASP A 511 -11.33 -10.98 19.74
C ASP A 511 -12.65 -11.65 19.33
N LEU A 512 -13.40 -11.03 18.40
CA LEU A 512 -14.63 -11.62 17.84
C LEU A 512 -14.37 -12.95 17.11
N LYS A 513 -13.25 -13.04 16.38
CA LYS A 513 -12.82 -14.26 15.70
C LYS A 513 -12.44 -15.36 16.70
N ASP A 514 -11.70 -15.03 17.74
CA ASP A 514 -11.29 -15.99 18.77
C ASP A 514 -12.48 -16.45 19.63
N GLY A 515 -13.47 -15.56 19.83
CA GLY A 515 -14.76 -15.90 20.45
C GLY A 515 -15.73 -16.69 19.55
N GLY A 516 -15.37 -16.99 18.30
CA GLY A 516 -16.20 -17.77 17.38
C GLY A 516 -17.48 -17.07 16.90
N THR A 517 -17.61 -15.76 17.10
CA THR A 517 -18.82 -14.99 16.78
C THR A 517 -18.79 -14.43 15.35
N TYR A 518 -18.77 -15.33 14.36
CA TYR A 518 -18.57 -14.97 12.94
C TYR A 518 -19.58 -13.96 12.38
N GLY A 519 -20.83 -13.95 12.86
CA GLY A 519 -21.83 -12.96 12.46
C GLY A 519 -21.49 -11.53 12.93
N GLN A 520 -20.97 -11.39 14.15
CA GLN A 520 -20.49 -10.10 14.68
C GLN A 520 -19.20 -9.66 13.98
N LEU A 521 -18.29 -10.61 13.73
CA LEU A 521 -17.09 -10.38 12.93
C LEU A 521 -17.44 -9.87 11.52
N ALA A 522 -18.45 -10.45 10.88
CA ALA A 522 -18.96 -10.03 9.57
C ALA A 522 -19.49 -8.60 9.61
N ALA A 523 -20.30 -8.27 10.64
CA ALA A 523 -20.87 -6.94 10.83
C ALA A 523 -19.78 -5.87 11.01
N MET A 524 -18.78 -6.15 11.86
CA MET A 524 -17.63 -5.27 12.07
C MET A 524 -16.80 -5.13 10.78
N GLY A 525 -16.58 -6.24 10.06
CA GLY A 525 -15.92 -6.28 8.76
C GLY A 525 -16.60 -5.42 7.70
N ALA A 526 -17.92 -5.57 7.57
CA ALA A 526 -18.74 -4.81 6.66
C ALA A 526 -18.70 -3.32 6.99
N LEU A 527 -18.90 -2.96 8.27
CA LEU A 527 -18.91 -1.58 8.72
C LEU A 527 -17.60 -0.88 8.42
N VAL A 528 -16.46 -1.46 8.79
CA VAL A 528 -15.15 -0.85 8.57
C VAL A 528 -14.86 -0.74 7.08
N SER A 529 -15.14 -1.79 6.29
CA SER A 529 -14.94 -1.78 4.84
C SER A 529 -15.76 -0.70 4.14
N ILE A 530 -17.03 -0.53 4.55
CA ILE A 530 -17.91 0.51 4.01
C ILE A 530 -17.36 1.88 4.38
N VAL A 531 -17.00 2.12 5.64
CA VAL A 531 -16.47 3.41 6.09
C VAL A 531 -15.16 3.76 5.37
N THR A 532 -14.18 2.86 5.31
CA THR A 532 -12.89 3.15 4.65
C THR A 532 -13.03 3.28 3.13
N SER A 533 -13.87 2.45 2.51
CA SER A 533 -14.10 2.49 1.05
C SER A 533 -14.86 3.75 0.64
N THR A 534 -15.93 4.11 1.36
CA THR A 534 -16.69 5.33 1.07
C THR A 534 -15.83 6.57 1.23
N LEU A 535 -15.04 6.67 2.30
CA LEU A 535 -14.10 7.77 2.49
C LEU A 535 -13.02 7.80 1.39
N GLY A 536 -12.36 6.67 1.12
CA GLY A 536 -11.33 6.57 0.08
C GLY A 536 -11.84 6.97 -1.32
N ILE A 537 -12.98 6.42 -1.72
CA ILE A 537 -13.62 6.72 -3.02
C ILE A 537 -14.07 8.18 -3.08
N SER A 538 -14.70 8.70 -2.02
CA SER A 538 -15.17 10.09 -1.98
C SER A 538 -14.02 11.06 -2.21
N ILE A 539 -12.87 10.85 -1.56
CA ILE A 539 -11.75 11.76 -1.69
C ILE A 539 -11.04 11.58 -3.05
N LEU A 540 -10.99 10.36 -3.60
CA LEU A 540 -10.54 10.15 -4.99
C LEU A 540 -11.39 10.94 -6.00
N LEU A 541 -12.71 10.91 -5.85
CA LEU A 541 -13.64 11.64 -6.72
C LEU A 541 -13.48 13.16 -6.60
N LEU A 542 -13.29 13.67 -5.38
CA LEU A 542 -13.01 15.10 -5.13
C LEU A 542 -11.68 15.55 -5.77
N GLY A 543 -10.63 14.74 -5.64
CA GLY A 543 -9.33 15.00 -6.27
C GLY A 543 -9.43 15.08 -7.80
N ARG A 544 -10.27 14.23 -8.41
CA ARG A 544 -10.54 14.24 -9.86
C ARG A 544 -11.29 15.48 -10.33
N ARG A 545 -12.34 15.90 -9.61
CA ARG A 545 -13.11 17.11 -9.95
C ARG A 545 -12.20 18.34 -9.97
N ARG A 546 -11.26 18.43 -9.03
CA ARG A 546 -10.31 19.55 -8.94
C ARG A 546 -9.34 19.60 -10.12
N ARG A 547 -8.76 18.46 -10.52
CA ARG A 547 -7.87 18.37 -11.71
C ARG A 547 -8.60 18.69 -13.01
N ARG A 548 -9.84 18.24 -13.18
CA ARG A 548 -10.67 18.59 -14.36
C ARG A 548 -10.96 20.09 -14.42
N ARG A 549 -11.34 20.71 -13.30
CA ARG A 549 -11.56 22.17 -13.23
C ARG A 549 -10.31 22.97 -13.56
N GLN A 550 -9.13 22.57 -13.06
CA GLN A 550 -7.86 23.22 -13.40
C GLN A 550 -7.52 23.13 -14.89
N ARG A 551 -7.70 21.96 -15.51
CA ARG A 551 -7.51 21.79 -16.96
C ARG A 551 -8.50 22.63 -17.77
N SER A 552 -9.76 22.70 -17.35
CA SER A 552 -10.79 23.53 -17.99
C SER A 552 -10.49 25.02 -17.87
N ALA A 553 -10.01 25.48 -16.71
CA ALA A 553 -9.64 26.86 -16.47
C ALA A 553 -8.43 27.29 -17.31
N LEU A 554 -7.42 26.43 -17.45
CA LEU A 554 -6.29 26.66 -18.35
C LEU A 554 -6.72 26.69 -19.82
N ALA A 555 -7.62 25.79 -20.23
CA ALA A 555 -8.16 25.77 -21.60
C ALA A 555 -9.02 27.00 -21.91
N HIS A 556 -9.77 27.53 -20.93
CA HIS A 556 -10.53 28.78 -21.09
C HIS A 556 -9.62 30.02 -21.02
N GLY A 557 -8.55 29.99 -20.23
CA GLY A 557 -7.54 31.05 -20.18
C GLY A 557 -6.76 31.20 -21.49
N MET A 558 -6.49 30.11 -22.20
CA MET A 558 -5.87 30.13 -23.54
C MET A 558 -6.83 30.58 -24.66
N LYS A 559 -8.15 30.57 -24.43
CA LYS A 559 -9.14 31.04 -25.41
C LYS A 559 -9.39 32.55 -25.38
N LYS A 560 -8.83 33.29 -24.42
CA LYS A 560 -8.82 34.76 -24.47
C LYS A 560 -7.45 35.20 -24.98
N PRO A 561 -7.29 35.56 -26.27
CA PRO A 561 -6.16 36.40 -26.65
C PRO A 561 -6.35 37.71 -25.90
N THR A 562 -5.53 37.97 -24.88
CA THR A 562 -5.30 39.33 -24.42
C THR A 562 -4.52 40.04 -25.51
N THR A 563 -5.20 40.46 -26.57
CA THR A 563 -4.80 41.56 -27.44
C THR A 563 -4.89 42.84 -26.62
N ARG A 564 -3.97 43.01 -25.66
CA ARG A 564 -3.51 44.35 -25.30
C ARG A 564 -2.31 44.62 -26.20
N THR A 565 -2.61 45.22 -27.34
CA THR A 565 -1.64 45.89 -28.19
C THR A 565 -0.86 46.86 -27.29
N ILE A 566 0.35 46.45 -26.90
CA ILE A 566 1.33 47.39 -26.39
C ILE A 566 1.70 48.23 -27.59
N ALA A 567 1.23 49.47 -27.63
CA ALA A 567 1.65 50.46 -28.61
C ALA A 567 3.16 50.69 -28.42
N ILE A 568 3.96 50.03 -29.25
CA ILE A 568 5.38 50.33 -29.39
C ILE A 568 5.43 51.72 -30.03
N SER A 569 5.83 52.71 -29.24
CA SER A 569 6.10 54.06 -29.71
C SER A 569 7.15 54.00 -30.82
N ARG A 570 6.87 54.76 -31.89
CA ARG A 570 7.65 54.81 -33.13
C ARG A 570 9.11 55.18 -32.84
N VAL A 571 10.02 54.34 -33.30
CA VAL A 571 11.43 54.71 -33.54
C VAL A 571 11.46 55.64 -34.78
N PRO A 572 12.04 56.84 -34.72
CA PRO A 572 12.19 57.68 -35.91
C PRO A 572 13.25 57.10 -36.84
N LYS A 573 12.91 57.01 -38.13
CA LYS A 573 13.81 56.62 -39.22
C LYS A 573 14.95 57.62 -39.36
N ALA A 574 16.16 57.11 -39.47
CA ALA A 574 17.33 57.84 -39.95
C ALA A 574 17.15 58.24 -41.42
N SER A 575 17.37 59.52 -41.73
CA SER A 575 17.66 60.02 -43.08
C SER A 575 19.07 60.61 -43.09
N ARG A 576 19.84 60.19 -44.10
CA ARG A 576 21.24 60.55 -44.40
C ARG A 576 21.40 62.03 -44.77
N LEU A 577 22.69 62.40 -44.86
CA LEU A 577 23.34 63.60 -45.42
C LEU A 577 23.62 64.65 -44.34
N THR A 578 24.84 65.16 -44.13
CA THR A 578 25.92 65.44 -45.09
C THR A 578 27.26 65.60 -44.36
N ARG A 579 28.34 65.15 -45.01
CA ARG A 579 29.75 65.49 -44.75
C ARG A 579 29.92 67.01 -44.91
N SER A 580 30.37 67.73 -43.88
CA SER A 580 30.99 69.06 -43.99
C SER A 580 31.44 69.56 -42.61
N GLN A 581 32.62 70.18 -42.58
CA GLN A 581 33.33 70.84 -41.47
C GLN A 581 34.30 69.98 -40.66
N MET A 582 35.55 70.00 -41.15
CA MET A 582 36.78 69.88 -40.37
C MET A 582 36.89 71.04 -39.37
N LYS A 583 37.19 70.74 -38.11
CA LYS A 583 38.32 71.27 -37.34
C LYS A 583 38.43 70.56 -36.00
#